data_AF-A0A6L7MLU4-F1
#
_entry.id   AF-A0A6L7MLU4-F1
#
_cell.length_a   1.000
_cell.length_b   1.000
_cell.length_c   1.000
_cell.angle_alpha   90.00
_cell.angle_beta   90.00
_cell.angle_gamma   90.00
#
_symmetry.space_group_name_H-M   'P 1'
#
loop_
_entity.id
_entity.type
_entity.pdbx_description
1 polymer ?
#
loop_
_entity_poly.entity_id
_entity_poly.type
_entity_poly.pdbx_seq_one_letter_code
_entity_poly.pdbx_strand_id
1 'polypeptide(L)'
;MSVLSGGLYFYWWLYITWKHYRDHTGEEAYPVWHALTLLVPIYGLFRVHAHTRTFRELMMVRQLTSTISPVTAVVVALIAGVFGSVGMADVWSGEISESLAIFMLVGGVISTALIAWLLVSVQANINMYWRVVSPNASSCRLGVGEVLLTILGIAFWGDTIATTFIESWRTL
;
A
#
# COMPACT_ATOMS: atom_id res chain seq x y z
N MET A 1 8.39 3.37 -5.23
CA MET A 1 7.71 4.22 -4.24
C MET A 1 7.32 3.46 -2.98
N SER A 2 6.59 2.33 -3.05
CA SER A 2 6.22 1.56 -1.84
C SER A 2 7.39 1.26 -0.90
N VAL A 3 8.51 0.75 -1.43
CA VAL A 3 9.73 0.48 -0.66
C VAL A 3 10.27 1.74 0.03
N LEU A 4 10.47 2.81 -0.74
CA LEU A 4 11.01 4.08 -0.22
C LEU A 4 10.08 4.73 0.81
N SER A 5 8.77 4.56 0.66
CA SER A 5 7.75 5.10 1.55
C SER A 5 7.49 4.25 2.80
N GLY A 6 8.19 3.13 2.99
CA GLY A 6 7.88 2.17 4.08
C GLY A 6 6.46 1.59 4.00
N GLY A 7 5.94 1.37 2.79
CA GLY A 7 4.57 0.88 2.56
C GLY A 7 3.48 1.95 2.52
N LEU A 8 3.73 3.19 2.95
CA LEU A 8 2.74 4.28 2.96
C LEU A 8 2.18 4.63 1.58
N TYR A 9 2.95 4.36 0.51
CA TYR A 9 2.48 4.53 -0.86
C TYR A 9 1.22 3.70 -1.16
N PHE A 10 0.93 2.63 -0.42
CA PHE A 10 -0.29 1.84 -0.65
C PHE A 10 -1.57 2.67 -0.45
N TYR A 11 -1.60 3.54 0.56
CA TYR A 11 -2.70 4.47 0.81
C TYR A 11 -2.87 5.45 -0.35
N TRP A 12 -1.76 6.03 -0.78
CA TRP A 12 -1.73 6.98 -1.88
C TRP A 12 -2.13 6.35 -3.21
N TRP A 13 -1.67 5.14 -3.47
CA TRP A 13 -2.00 4.37 -4.65
C TRP A 13 -3.50 4.05 -4.70
N LEU A 14 -4.10 3.67 -3.57
CA LEU A 14 -5.53 3.42 -3.48
C LEU A 14 -6.33 4.72 -3.75
N TYR A 15 -5.87 5.85 -3.22
CA TYR A 15 -6.43 7.18 -3.51
C TYR A 15 -6.37 7.51 -5.01
N ILE A 16 -5.19 7.45 -5.65
CA ILE A 16 -5.06 7.82 -7.07
C ILE A 16 -5.89 6.90 -7.96
N THR A 17 -5.87 5.59 -7.71
CA THR A 17 -6.59 4.64 -8.57
C THR A 17 -8.11 4.78 -8.45
N TRP A 18 -8.65 5.04 -7.26
CA TRP A 18 -10.07 5.39 -7.10
C TRP A 18 -10.42 6.74 -7.72
N LYS A 19 -9.53 7.73 -7.63
CA LYS A 19 -9.71 9.02 -8.29
C LYS A 19 -9.79 8.85 -9.80
N HIS A 20 -8.85 8.09 -10.39
CA HIS A 20 -8.87 7.77 -11.81
C HIS A 20 -10.13 7.02 -12.22
N TYR A 21 -10.57 6.03 -11.42
CA TYR A 21 -11.82 5.31 -11.65
C TYR A 21 -13.01 6.27 -11.73
N ARG A 22 -13.22 7.11 -10.71
CA ARG A 22 -14.29 8.11 -10.68
C ARG A 22 -14.25 9.03 -11.90
N ASP A 23 -13.08 9.61 -12.15
CA ASP A 23 -12.89 10.65 -13.16
C ASP A 23 -13.10 10.12 -14.60
N HIS A 24 -12.95 8.80 -14.84
CA HIS A 24 -13.05 8.20 -16.19
C HIS A 24 -14.24 7.25 -16.39
N THR A 25 -14.90 6.78 -15.33
CA THR A 25 -16.10 5.94 -15.46
C THR A 25 -17.38 6.70 -15.22
N GLY A 26 -17.32 7.86 -14.57
CA GLY A 26 -18.51 8.62 -14.16
C GLY A 26 -19.24 8.03 -12.95
N GLU A 27 -18.76 6.89 -12.44
CA GLU A 27 -19.29 6.23 -11.24
C GLU A 27 -18.92 7.01 -9.97
N GLU A 28 -19.83 7.03 -9.01
CA GLU A 28 -19.56 7.64 -7.72
C GLU A 28 -18.53 6.83 -6.94
N ALA A 29 -17.38 7.45 -6.66
CA ALA A 29 -16.40 6.91 -5.72
C ALA A 29 -15.81 8.03 -4.87
N TYR A 30 -15.35 7.67 -3.66
CA TYR A 30 -14.79 8.62 -2.70
C TYR A 30 -13.33 8.27 -2.39
N PRO A 31 -12.36 8.77 -3.19
CA PRO A 31 -10.98 8.29 -3.15
C PRO A 31 -10.29 8.48 -1.80
N VAL A 32 -10.52 9.62 -1.15
CA VAL A 32 -9.94 9.94 0.16
C VAL A 32 -10.47 8.97 1.22
N TRP A 33 -11.78 8.79 1.28
CA TRP A 33 -12.39 7.86 2.23
C TRP A 33 -11.91 6.43 1.98
N HIS A 34 -11.82 5.99 0.73
CA HIS A 34 -11.29 4.67 0.41
C HIS A 34 -9.83 4.48 0.84
N ALA A 35 -8.97 5.49 0.70
CA ALA A 35 -7.60 5.40 1.21
C ALA A 35 -7.56 5.32 2.73
N LEU A 36 -8.33 6.17 3.44
CA LEU A 36 -8.34 6.20 4.90
C LEU A 36 -8.86 4.91 5.53
N THR A 37 -9.72 4.16 4.84
CA THR A 37 -10.23 2.88 5.36
C THR A 37 -9.17 1.81 5.53
N LEU A 38 -7.99 1.94 4.90
CA LEU A 38 -6.85 1.06 5.18
C LEU A 38 -6.34 1.20 6.62
N LEU A 39 -6.61 2.32 7.29
CA LEU A 39 -6.31 2.53 8.71
C LEU A 39 -7.28 1.78 9.64
N VAL A 40 -8.43 1.36 9.13
CA VAL A 40 -9.44 0.61 9.89
C VAL A 40 -9.16 -0.88 9.70
N PRO A 41 -8.69 -1.60 10.74
CA PRO A 41 -8.40 -3.03 10.64
C PRO A 41 -9.61 -3.80 10.14
N ILE A 42 -9.38 -4.87 9.39
CA ILE A 42 -10.42 -5.73 8.77
C ILE A 42 -11.22 -4.99 7.67
N TYR A 43 -11.79 -3.81 7.94
CA TYR A 43 -12.51 -3.02 6.94
C TYR A 43 -11.62 -2.63 5.75
N GLY A 44 -10.37 -2.29 6.01
CA GLY A 44 -9.37 -2.08 4.95
C GLY A 44 -9.23 -3.27 4.00
N LEU A 45 -9.33 -4.51 4.50
CA LEU A 45 -9.25 -5.72 3.68
C LEU A 45 -10.45 -5.86 2.74
N PHE A 46 -11.66 -5.58 3.23
CA PHE A 46 -12.85 -5.52 2.37
C PHE A 46 -12.70 -4.46 1.27
N ARG A 47 -12.03 -3.36 1.57
CA ARG A 47 -11.77 -2.29 0.59
C ARG A 47 -10.72 -2.67 -0.44
N VAL A 48 -9.68 -3.44 -0.06
CA VAL A 48 -8.74 -4.06 -1.02
C VAL A 48 -9.46 -5.05 -1.93
N HIS A 49 -10.32 -5.90 -1.36
CA HIS A 49 -11.15 -6.83 -2.14
C HIS A 49 -12.03 -6.09 -3.15
N ALA A 50 -12.78 -5.09 -2.68
CA ALA A 50 -13.68 -4.31 -3.52
C ALA A 50 -12.93 -3.63 -4.66
N HIS A 51 -11.80 -2.97 -4.37
CA HIS A 51 -10.98 -2.30 -5.37
C HIS A 51 -10.51 -3.26 -6.47
N THR A 52 -9.88 -4.36 -6.09
CA THR A 52 -9.35 -5.34 -7.04
C THR A 52 -10.47 -6.04 -7.83
N ARG A 53 -11.61 -6.32 -7.19
CA ARG A 53 -12.81 -6.85 -7.85
C ARG A 53 -13.34 -5.86 -8.90
N THR A 54 -13.50 -4.59 -8.57
CA THR A 54 -13.99 -3.55 -9.50
C THR A 54 -13.13 -3.49 -10.76
N PHE A 55 -11.81 -3.42 -10.62
CA PHE A 55 -10.93 -3.40 -11.80
C PHE A 55 -10.95 -4.70 -12.60
N ARG A 56 -11.08 -5.86 -11.94
CA ARG A 56 -11.27 -7.14 -12.64
C ARG A 56 -12.57 -7.13 -13.46
N GLU A 57 -13.67 -6.67 -12.88
CA GLU A 57 -14.98 -6.56 -13.57
C GLU A 57 -14.92 -5.62 -14.77
N LEU A 58 -14.28 -4.45 -14.63
CA LEU A 58 -14.06 -3.53 -15.76
C LEU A 58 -13.30 -4.19 -16.92
N MET A 59 -12.26 -4.97 -16.61
CA MET A 59 -11.51 -5.70 -17.63
C MET A 59 -12.35 -6.78 -18.30
N MET A 60 -13.14 -7.55 -17.53
CA MET A 60 -14.01 -8.61 -18.05
C MET A 60 -15.08 -8.06 -18.99
N VAL A 61 -15.72 -6.93 -18.66
CA VAL A 61 -16.72 -6.27 -19.51
C VAL A 61 -16.15 -5.88 -20.88
N ARG A 62 -14.84 -5.56 -20.93
CA ARG A 62 -14.11 -5.21 -22.15
C ARG A 62 -13.41 -6.41 -22.81
N GLN A 63 -13.68 -7.63 -22.34
CA GLN A 63 -13.06 -8.87 -22.85
C GLN A 63 -11.52 -8.86 -22.77
N LEU A 64 -10.95 -8.12 -21.81
CA LEU A 64 -9.51 -8.12 -21.55
C LEU A 64 -9.16 -9.25 -20.59
N THR A 65 -8.01 -9.89 -20.82
CA THR A 65 -7.48 -10.88 -19.87
C THR A 65 -7.07 -10.18 -18.57
N SER A 66 -7.43 -10.76 -17.42
CA SER A 66 -7.09 -10.19 -16.11
C SER A 66 -6.41 -11.24 -15.24
N THR A 67 -5.25 -10.87 -14.69
CA THR A 67 -4.56 -11.69 -13.67
C THR A 67 -4.91 -11.24 -12.24
N ILE A 68 -5.78 -10.23 -12.09
CA ILE A 68 -6.20 -9.74 -10.77
C ILE A 68 -7.01 -10.83 -10.06
N SER A 69 -6.56 -11.25 -8.87
CA SER A 69 -7.31 -12.11 -7.95
C SER A 69 -7.64 -11.32 -6.68
N PRO A 70 -8.93 -10.97 -6.45
CA PRO A 70 -9.32 -10.23 -5.25
C PRO A 70 -9.01 -10.95 -3.94
N VAL A 71 -9.16 -12.28 -3.92
CA VAL A 71 -8.85 -13.10 -2.75
C VAL A 71 -7.34 -13.07 -2.47
N THR A 72 -6.50 -13.23 -3.50
CA THR A 72 -5.04 -13.16 -3.34
C THR A 72 -4.61 -11.78 -2.84
N ALA A 73 -5.23 -10.71 -3.35
CA ALA A 73 -4.95 -9.35 -2.90
C ALA A 73 -5.25 -9.15 -1.41
N VAL A 74 -6.38 -9.67 -0.93
CA VAL A 74 -6.75 -9.65 0.49
C VAL A 74 -5.75 -10.45 1.34
N VAL A 75 -5.42 -11.68 0.93
CA VAL A 75 -4.50 -12.54 1.68
C VAL A 75 -3.12 -11.87 1.80
N VAL A 76 -2.60 -11.32 0.71
CA VAL A 76 -1.31 -10.63 0.72
C VAL A 76 -1.36 -9.36 1.57
N ALA A 77 -2.42 -8.55 1.46
CA ALA A 77 -2.59 -7.36 2.30
C ALA A 77 -2.72 -7.71 3.79
N LEU A 78 -3.40 -8.81 4.13
CA LEU A 78 -3.51 -9.32 5.49
C LEU A 78 -2.15 -9.73 6.03
N ILE A 79 -1.40 -10.56 5.31
CA ILE A 79 -0.06 -11.02 5.72
C ILE A 79 0.89 -9.82 5.89
N ALA A 80 0.87 -8.89 4.93
CA ALA A 80 1.67 -7.67 5.03
C ALA A 80 1.27 -6.81 6.24
N GLY A 81 -0.03 -6.68 6.52
CA GLY A 81 -0.54 -5.98 7.70
C GLY A 81 -0.08 -6.60 9.00
N VAL A 82 -0.10 -7.94 9.12
CA VAL A 82 0.41 -8.68 10.28
C VAL A 82 1.88 -8.34 10.50
N PHE A 83 2.73 -8.54 9.49
CA PHE A 83 4.18 -8.24 9.60
C PHE A 83 4.47 -6.76 9.88
N GLY A 84 3.70 -5.84 9.30
CA GLY A 84 3.87 -4.39 9.50
C GLY A 84 3.35 -3.88 10.84
N SER A 85 2.47 -4.64 11.52
CA SER A 85 1.93 -4.29 12.84
C SER A 85 2.78 -4.77 14.02
N VAL A 86 3.77 -5.65 13.76
CA VAL A 86 4.61 -6.20 14.83
C VAL A 86 5.41 -5.09 15.49
N GLY A 87 5.34 -5.04 16.83
CA GLY A 87 6.06 -4.06 17.66
C GLY A 87 5.40 -2.69 17.78
N MET A 88 4.29 -2.41 17.06
CA MET A 88 3.54 -1.13 17.23
C MET A 88 2.94 -0.96 18.63
N ALA A 89 2.65 -2.06 19.35
CA ALA A 89 2.16 -2.03 20.72
C ALA A 89 3.27 -1.72 21.74
N ASP A 90 4.51 -2.12 21.46
CA ASP A 90 5.62 -2.03 22.39
C ASP A 90 6.39 -0.71 22.27
N VAL A 91 6.25 0.03 21.15
CA VAL A 91 6.74 1.43 21.03
C VAL A 91 6.19 2.32 22.15
N TRP A 92 5.00 2.01 22.67
CA TRP A 92 4.39 2.76 23.78
C TRP A 92 4.88 2.33 25.18
N SER A 93 5.65 1.25 25.27
CA SER A 93 6.20 0.72 26.53
C SER A 93 7.57 1.27 26.92
N GLY A 94 8.21 2.09 26.06
CA GLY A 94 9.44 2.84 26.35
C GLY A 94 10.75 2.03 26.36
N GLU A 95 10.69 0.71 26.25
CA GLU A 95 11.87 -0.15 26.11
C GLU A 95 11.66 -1.19 25.01
N ILE A 96 12.49 -1.13 23.96
CA ILE A 96 12.47 -2.09 22.85
C ILE A 96 13.65 -3.05 22.98
N SER A 97 13.36 -4.34 23.16
CA SER A 97 14.42 -5.36 23.18
C SER A 97 15.10 -5.50 21.81
N GLU A 98 16.37 -5.95 21.79
CA GLU A 98 17.13 -6.14 20.54
C GLU A 98 16.45 -7.13 19.58
N SER A 99 15.95 -8.24 20.13
CA SER A 99 15.24 -9.26 19.35
C SER A 99 13.97 -8.72 18.73
N LEU A 100 13.22 -7.90 19.47
CA LEU A 100 12.03 -7.22 18.94
C LEU A 100 12.40 -6.22 17.85
N ALA A 101 13.44 -5.40 18.04
CA ALA A 101 13.89 -4.44 17.04
C ALA A 101 14.29 -5.11 15.71
N ILE A 102 15.05 -6.21 15.77
CA ILE A 102 15.39 -7.03 14.60
C ILE A 102 14.12 -7.58 13.94
N PHE A 103 13.16 -8.07 14.73
CA PHE A 103 11.92 -8.61 14.21
C PHE A 103 11.07 -7.54 13.52
N MET A 104 11.04 -6.31 14.05
CA MET A 104 10.37 -5.15 13.44
C MET A 104 11.03 -4.77 12.10
N LEU A 105 12.37 -4.75 12.04
CA LEU A 105 13.09 -4.47 10.80
C LEU A 105 12.77 -5.52 9.73
N VAL A 106 12.90 -6.81 10.06
CA VAL A 106 12.63 -7.92 9.13
C VAL A 106 11.15 -7.93 8.71
N GLY A 107 10.24 -7.77 9.66
CA GLY A 107 8.80 -7.68 9.41
C GLY A 107 8.44 -6.51 8.50
N GLY A 108 9.04 -5.33 8.72
CA GLY A 108 8.87 -4.15 7.88
C GLY A 108 9.34 -4.38 6.44
N VAL A 109 10.48 -5.06 6.24
CA VAL A 109 10.99 -5.42 4.91
C VAL A 109 10.02 -6.38 4.20
N ILE A 110 9.59 -7.44 4.89
CA ILE A 110 8.65 -8.44 4.34
C ILE A 110 7.33 -7.77 3.97
N SER A 111 6.74 -7.00 4.90
CA SER A 111 5.49 -6.28 4.69
C SER A 111 5.57 -5.36 3.47
N THR A 112 6.63 -4.55 3.38
CA THR A 112 6.81 -3.60 2.29
C THR A 112 7.04 -4.29 0.95
N ALA A 113 7.76 -5.41 0.92
CA ALA A 113 7.97 -6.22 -0.28
C ALA A 113 6.66 -6.85 -0.77
N LEU A 114 5.84 -7.40 0.13
CA LEU A 114 4.52 -7.97 -0.19
C LEU A 114 3.58 -6.91 -0.77
N ILE A 115 3.53 -5.73 -0.15
CA ILE A 115 2.75 -4.61 -0.67
C ILE A 115 3.28 -4.18 -2.04
N ALA A 116 4.59 -4.00 -2.21
CA ALA A 116 5.16 -3.64 -3.51
C ALA A 116 4.79 -4.65 -4.61
N TRP A 117 4.88 -5.95 -4.31
CA TRP A 117 4.46 -7.02 -5.22
C TRP A 117 2.96 -6.92 -5.56
N LEU A 118 2.11 -6.70 -4.55
CA LEU A 118 0.67 -6.53 -4.74
C LEU A 118 0.39 -5.36 -5.69
N LEU A 119 0.97 -4.18 -5.44
CA LEU A 119 0.78 -3.02 -6.29
C LEU A 119 1.24 -3.29 -7.73
N VAL A 120 2.41 -3.90 -7.93
CA VAL A 120 2.92 -4.20 -9.29
C VAL A 120 1.97 -5.16 -10.02
N SER A 121 1.51 -6.21 -9.35
CA SER A 121 0.63 -7.22 -9.95
C SER A 121 -0.72 -6.62 -10.39
N VAL A 122 -1.30 -5.73 -9.58
CA VAL A 122 -2.58 -5.08 -9.91
C VAL A 122 -2.38 -3.93 -10.89
N GLN A 123 -1.33 -3.12 -10.75
CA GLN A 123 -1.07 -1.96 -11.59
C GLN A 123 -0.87 -2.34 -13.07
N ALA A 124 -0.24 -3.49 -13.35
CA ALA A 124 -0.07 -3.97 -14.73
C ALA A 124 -1.42 -4.13 -15.46
N ASN A 125 -2.41 -4.68 -14.76
CA ASN A 125 -3.77 -4.88 -15.25
C ASN A 125 -4.53 -3.56 -15.40
N ILE A 126 -4.44 -2.68 -14.40
CA ILE A 126 -5.04 -1.33 -14.44
C ILE A 126 -4.49 -0.53 -15.62
N ASN A 127 -3.17 -0.54 -15.84
CA ASN A 127 -2.54 0.13 -16.95
C ASN A 127 -3.01 -0.43 -18.30
N MET A 128 -3.18 -1.74 -18.41
CA MET A 128 -3.70 -2.37 -19.62
C MET A 128 -5.12 -1.92 -19.92
N TYR A 129 -6.00 -1.89 -18.91
CA TYR A 129 -7.36 -1.39 -19.07
C TYR A 129 -7.38 0.07 -19.55
N TRP A 130 -6.63 0.95 -18.89
CA TRP A 130 -6.64 2.38 -19.25
C TRP A 130 -6.04 2.67 -20.62
N ARG A 131 -5.04 1.89 -21.09
CA ARG A 131 -4.52 2.03 -22.46
C ARG A 131 -5.61 1.82 -23.52
N VAL A 132 -6.60 0.98 -23.25
CA VAL A 132 -7.71 0.71 -24.18
C VAL A 132 -8.80 1.77 -24.06
N VAL A 133 -9.14 2.18 -22.83
CA VAL A 133 -10.30 3.05 -22.58
C VAL A 133 -9.98 4.54 -22.68
N SER A 134 -8.77 4.95 -22.27
CA SER A 134 -8.32 6.34 -22.31
C SER A 134 -6.84 6.39 -22.68
N PRO A 135 -6.50 6.29 -23.98
CA PRO A 135 -5.11 6.31 -24.46
C PRO A 135 -4.36 7.61 -24.07
N ASN A 136 -5.11 8.69 -23.85
CA ASN A 136 -4.60 10.00 -23.45
C ASN A 136 -4.60 10.21 -21.93
N ALA A 137 -4.95 9.22 -21.11
CA ALA A 137 -4.77 9.26 -19.65
C ALA A 137 -3.28 9.13 -19.26
N SER A 138 -2.39 9.76 -20.05
CA SER A 138 -0.96 9.61 -19.99
C SER A 138 -0.40 10.21 -18.70
N SER A 139 0.26 9.35 -17.93
CA SER A 139 1.24 9.65 -16.89
C SER A 139 0.82 10.73 -15.88
N CYS A 140 0.35 10.29 -14.71
CA CYS A 140 0.39 11.17 -13.53
C CYS A 140 1.87 11.47 -13.23
N ARG A 141 2.29 12.73 -13.40
CA ARG A 141 3.66 13.17 -13.04
C ARG A 141 3.83 12.98 -11.54
N LEU A 142 5.06 12.68 -11.14
CA LEU A 142 5.40 12.42 -9.75
C LEU A 142 4.99 13.64 -8.90
N GLY A 143 3.98 13.46 -8.06
CA GLY A 143 3.29 14.56 -7.38
C GLY A 143 3.96 14.94 -6.06
N VAL A 144 3.63 16.12 -5.53
CA VAL A 144 4.10 16.58 -4.20
C VAL A 144 3.81 15.53 -3.10
N GLY A 145 2.67 14.83 -3.19
CA GLY A 145 2.31 13.76 -2.26
C GLY A 145 3.31 12.60 -2.26
N GLU A 146 3.84 12.20 -3.41
CA GLU A 146 4.80 11.09 -3.51
C GLU A 146 6.17 11.47 -2.95
N VAL A 147 6.57 12.74 -3.09
CA VAL A 147 7.77 13.29 -2.46
C VAL A 147 7.63 13.27 -0.94
N LEU A 148 6.51 13.77 -0.41
CA LEU A 148 6.24 13.76 1.03
C LEU A 148 6.24 12.34 1.62
N LEU A 149 5.58 11.39 0.95
CA LEU A 149 5.57 9.98 1.38
C LEU A 149 6.95 9.34 1.34
N THR A 150 7.80 9.75 0.38
CA THR A 150 9.18 9.28 0.30
C THR A 150 10.01 9.81 1.47
N ILE A 151 9.88 11.10 1.81
CA ILE A 151 10.56 11.70 2.95
C ILE A 151 10.13 11.01 4.26
N LEU A 152 8.82 10.85 4.47
CA LEU A 152 8.27 10.16 5.64
C LEU A 152 8.75 8.71 5.72
N GLY A 153 8.75 7.98 4.60
CA GLY A 153 9.23 6.60 4.58
C GLY A 153 10.72 6.47 4.87
N ILE A 154 11.55 7.38 4.35
CA ILE A 154 12.98 7.42 4.69
C ILE A 154 13.17 7.68 6.19
N ALA A 155 12.38 8.59 6.78
CA ALA A 155 12.42 8.83 8.23
C ALA A 155 12.01 7.58 9.02
N PHE A 156 10.92 6.89 8.64
CA PHE A 156 10.49 5.63 9.27
C PHE A 156 11.53 4.52 9.16
N TRP A 157 12.16 4.36 7.99
CA TRP A 157 13.26 3.41 7.83
C TRP A 157 14.46 3.78 8.69
N GLY A 158 14.84 5.06 8.72
CA GLY A 158 15.92 5.56 9.55
C GLY A 158 15.69 5.26 11.03
N ASP A 159 14.48 5.51 11.52
CA ASP A 159 14.07 5.20 12.89
C ASP A 159 14.12 3.69 13.21
N THR A 160 13.59 2.87 12.31
CA THR A 160 13.60 1.40 12.49
C THR A 160 15.03 0.85 12.50
N ILE A 161 15.90 1.34 11.61
CA ILE A 161 17.31 0.96 11.53
C ILE A 161 18.06 1.46 12.78
N ALA A 162 17.84 2.70 13.20
CA ALA A 162 18.43 3.25 14.41
C ALA A 162 18.04 2.43 15.65
N THR A 163 16.76 2.11 15.82
CA THR A 163 16.26 1.23 16.89
C THR A 163 16.94 -0.14 16.89
N THR A 164 17.25 -0.67 15.70
CA THR A 164 17.88 -2.00 15.57
C THR A 164 19.36 -1.97 15.95
N PHE A 165 20.11 -0.97 15.51
CA PHE A 165 21.58 -0.96 15.60
C PHE A 165 22.17 -0.02 16.65
N ILE A 166 21.36 0.89 17.23
CA ILE A 166 21.81 1.90 18.18
C ILE A 166 21.10 1.66 19.52
N GLU A 167 21.86 1.26 20.53
CA GLU A 167 21.32 0.95 21.86
C GLU A 167 20.64 2.13 22.53
N SER A 168 21.22 3.34 22.44
CA SER A 168 20.63 4.55 23.02
C SER A 168 19.30 4.97 22.38
N TRP A 169 18.95 4.41 21.22
CA TRP A 169 17.69 4.68 20.53
C TRP A 169 16.56 3.75 21.00
N ARG A 170 16.88 2.66 21.71
CA ARG A 170 15.92 1.67 22.22
C ARG A 170 15.27 2.05 23.56
N THR A 171 15.78 3.08 24.22
CA THR A 171 15.43 3.48 25.59
C THR A 171 14.84 4.90 25.69
N LEU A 172 14.31 5.42 24.57
CA LEU A 172 13.73 6.76 24.48
C LEU A 172 12.20 6.73 24.60
#